data_AF-A0A327W303-F1
#
_entry.id   AF-A0A327W303-F1
#
_cell.length_a   1.000
_cell.length_b   1.000
_cell.length_c   1.000
_cell.angle_alpha   90.00
_cell.angle_beta   90.00
_cell.angle_gamma   90.00
#
_symmetry.space_group_name_H-M   'P 1'
#
loop_
_entity.id
_entity.type
_entity.pdbx_description
1 polymer ?
#
loop_
_entity_poly.entity_id
_entity_poly.type
_entity_poly.pdbx_seq_one_letter_code
_entity_poly.pdbx_strand_id
1 'polypeptide(L)'
;MSTSSRTRLPSFDAQEQALRSGQYLRVVNYHNTPHADTDKIRGELSELAEHFSAVTLDDLDLFRSTGRWHKNRPGVIPVFYEGYRNNAEVAAPLAEEAGLTAWFFICTAFLDVPVADQYDYANAHDIDLVQENEKGERLAMTWDDVAALSRRHVVTPHTANHAEAASLHTDLDLQREIFEPKRRMDAVTGQDAASTAFLWGTPYGANPAVDAALREAGYRYQFGNTMIQYIG
;
A
#
# COMPACT_ATOMS: atom_id res chain seq x y z
N MET A 1 -16.34 -22.02 -27.34
CA MET A 1 -14.91 -21.70 -27.50
C MET A 1 -14.37 -21.40 -26.11
N SER A 2 -13.54 -22.31 -25.58
CA SER A 2 -12.98 -22.21 -24.23
C SER A 2 -11.85 -21.19 -24.23
N THR A 3 -12.09 -19.99 -23.69
CA THR A 3 -11.02 -19.05 -23.36
C THR A 3 -10.39 -19.50 -22.06
N SER A 4 -9.29 -20.24 -22.18
CA SER A 4 -8.38 -20.51 -21.08
C SER A 4 -8.03 -19.18 -20.40
N SER A 5 -8.54 -18.98 -19.18
CA SER A 5 -8.09 -17.95 -18.26
C SER A 5 -6.63 -18.25 -17.91
N ARG A 6 -5.70 -17.78 -18.74
CA ARG A 6 -4.29 -17.74 -18.37
C ARG A 6 -4.15 -16.62 -17.35
N THR A 7 -3.82 -16.99 -16.12
CA THR A 7 -3.31 -16.07 -15.10
C THR A 7 -2.28 -15.15 -15.75
N ARG A 8 -2.43 -13.82 -15.61
CA ARG A 8 -1.44 -12.84 -16.13
C ARG A 8 -0.23 -12.72 -15.21
N LEU A 9 0.15 -13.80 -14.55
CA LEU A 9 1.39 -13.86 -13.80
C LEU A 9 2.54 -14.01 -14.79
N PRO A 10 3.65 -13.28 -14.62
CA PRO A 10 4.84 -13.47 -15.43
C PRO A 10 5.37 -14.89 -15.24
N SER A 11 5.91 -15.48 -16.30
CA SER A 11 6.60 -16.77 -16.20
C SER A 11 7.85 -16.62 -15.33
N PHE A 12 8.34 -17.75 -14.81
CA PHE A 12 9.63 -17.80 -14.11
C PHE A 12 10.75 -17.17 -14.95
N ASP A 13 10.86 -17.53 -16.24
CA ASP A 13 11.86 -16.97 -17.16
C ASP A 13 11.77 -15.44 -17.27
N ALA A 14 10.55 -14.88 -17.28
CA ALA A 14 10.35 -13.44 -17.33
C ALA A 14 10.80 -12.76 -16.03
N GLN A 15 10.52 -13.36 -14.88
CA GLN A 15 10.99 -12.86 -13.58
C GLN A 15 12.52 -12.96 -13.45
N GLU A 16 13.10 -14.08 -13.86
CA GLU A 16 14.56 -14.28 -13.87
C GLU A 16 15.24 -13.24 -14.77
N GLN A 17 14.72 -13.02 -15.97
CA GLN A 17 15.25 -12.03 -16.90
C GLN A 17 15.15 -10.61 -16.31
N ALA A 18 14.06 -10.25 -15.65
CA ALA A 18 13.90 -8.96 -14.99
C ALA A 18 14.95 -8.77 -13.87
N LEU A 19 15.17 -9.78 -13.04
CA LEU A 19 16.19 -9.74 -11.99
C LEU A 19 17.61 -9.60 -12.56
N ARG A 20 17.96 -10.41 -13.57
CA ARG A 20 19.28 -10.39 -14.23
C ARG A 20 19.56 -9.06 -14.93
N SER A 21 18.53 -8.42 -15.48
CA SER A 21 18.64 -7.12 -16.16
C SER A 21 18.53 -5.93 -15.21
N GLY A 22 18.40 -6.15 -13.90
CA GLY A 22 18.26 -5.07 -12.91
C GLY A 22 16.91 -4.35 -12.98
N GLN A 23 15.91 -4.95 -13.64
CA GLN A 23 14.55 -4.43 -13.76
C GLN A 23 13.69 -4.81 -12.55
N TYR A 24 14.18 -4.47 -11.36
CA TYR A 24 13.44 -4.66 -10.11
C TYR A 24 13.64 -3.49 -9.16
N LEU A 25 12.65 -3.29 -8.30
CA LEU A 25 12.70 -2.36 -7.17
C LEU A 25 12.63 -3.16 -5.87
N ARG A 26 12.96 -2.52 -4.76
CA ARG A 26 12.83 -3.11 -3.41
C ARG A 26 11.62 -2.50 -2.73
N VAL A 27 10.79 -3.34 -2.12
CA VAL A 27 9.69 -2.93 -1.27
C VAL A 27 9.99 -3.49 0.11
N VAL A 28 9.91 -2.63 1.14
CA VAL A 28 10.11 -3.03 2.54
C VAL A 28 8.80 -2.81 3.27
N ASN A 29 8.21 -3.88 3.79
CA ASN A 29 6.88 -3.85 4.38
C ASN A 29 6.98 -3.62 5.90
N TYR A 30 6.29 -2.59 6.35
CA TYR A 30 6.04 -2.24 7.74
C TYR A 30 4.53 -2.24 7.99
N HIS A 31 4.13 -2.46 9.24
CA HIS A 31 2.72 -2.41 9.64
C HIS A 31 2.60 -1.39 10.77
N ASN A 32 2.56 -1.88 12.01
CA ASN A 32 2.48 -1.10 13.22
C ASN A 32 3.85 -0.48 13.58
N THR A 33 3.89 0.79 13.97
CA THR A 33 5.12 1.47 14.42
C THR A 33 4.99 1.98 15.85
N PRO A 34 5.02 1.07 16.85
CA PRO A 34 4.86 1.46 18.25
C PRO A 34 5.91 2.46 18.70
N HIS A 35 5.54 3.33 19.63
CA HIS A 35 6.44 4.38 20.15
C HIS A 35 7.68 3.77 20.81
N ALA A 36 7.55 2.61 21.47
CA ALA A 36 8.69 1.87 22.02
C ALA A 36 9.75 1.47 20.99
N ASP A 37 9.38 1.31 19.70
CA ASP A 37 10.29 0.91 18.63
C ASP A 37 10.86 2.11 17.84
N THR A 38 10.60 3.35 18.28
CA THR A 38 11.01 4.59 17.57
C THR A 38 12.49 4.58 17.16
N ASP A 39 13.41 4.24 18.07
CA ASP A 39 14.85 4.27 17.79
C ASP A 39 15.27 3.18 16.79
N LYS A 40 14.62 2.01 16.87
CA LYS A 40 14.83 0.91 15.93
C LYS A 40 14.36 1.32 14.53
N ILE A 41 13.14 1.85 14.42
CA ILE A 41 12.56 2.28 13.14
C ILE A 41 13.39 3.43 12.53
N ARG A 42 13.87 4.37 13.34
CA ARG A 42 14.77 5.44 12.89
C ARG A 42 16.06 4.85 12.28
N GLY A 43 16.66 3.88 12.96
CA GLY A 43 17.86 3.19 12.48
C GLY A 43 17.62 2.49 11.14
N GLU A 44 16.52 1.73 11.04
CA GLU A 44 16.15 1.02 9.80
C GLU A 44 15.91 1.99 8.63
N LEU A 45 15.15 3.07 8.84
CA LEU A 45 14.89 4.06 7.78
C LEU A 45 16.15 4.85 7.40
N SER A 46 17.02 5.16 8.36
CA SER A 46 18.31 5.83 8.08
C SER A 46 19.23 4.94 7.24
N GLU A 47 19.32 3.65 7.57
CA GLU A 47 20.09 2.66 6.80
C GLU A 47 19.56 2.54 5.37
N LEU A 48 18.22 2.49 5.22
CA LEU A 48 17.60 2.51 3.90
C LEU A 48 17.97 3.79 3.13
N ALA A 49 17.92 4.94 3.78
CA ALA A 49 18.25 6.22 3.18
C ALA A 49 19.74 6.39 2.86
N GLU A 50 20.64 5.65 3.51
CA GLU A 50 22.08 5.62 3.21
C GLU A 50 22.37 4.83 1.94
N HIS A 51 21.69 3.70 1.74
CA HIS A 51 22.01 2.75 0.67
C HIS A 51 21.09 2.86 -0.56
N PHE A 52 19.89 3.42 -0.41
CA PHE A 52 18.87 3.44 -1.45
C PHE A 52 18.34 4.85 -1.71
N SER A 53 17.64 5.00 -2.83
CA SER A 53 16.84 6.21 -3.10
C SER A 53 15.36 5.87 -2.95
N ALA A 54 14.60 6.71 -2.26
CA ALA A 54 13.15 6.59 -2.23
C ALA A 54 12.58 6.61 -3.65
N VAL A 55 11.57 5.78 -3.86
CA VAL A 55 10.79 5.69 -5.10
C VAL A 55 9.46 6.41 -4.86
N THR A 56 9.27 7.53 -5.57
CA THR A 56 7.98 8.23 -5.65
C THR A 56 7.07 7.55 -6.69
N LEU A 57 5.82 8.00 -6.79
CA LEU A 57 4.91 7.57 -7.86
C LEU A 57 5.48 7.91 -9.25
N ASP A 58 6.04 9.10 -9.44
CA ASP A 58 6.66 9.52 -10.70
C ASP A 58 7.88 8.63 -11.05
N ASP A 59 8.67 8.25 -10.05
CA ASP A 59 9.80 7.34 -10.25
C ASP A 59 9.32 5.95 -10.70
N LEU A 60 8.21 5.46 -10.11
CA LEU A 60 7.60 4.18 -10.47
C LEU A 60 7.00 4.22 -11.89
N ASP A 61 6.33 5.31 -12.25
CA ASP A 61 5.79 5.56 -13.60
C ASP A 61 6.92 5.60 -14.64
N LEU A 62 8.03 6.30 -14.34
CA LEU A 62 9.20 6.36 -15.22
C LEU A 62 9.90 5.00 -15.33
N PHE A 63 10.08 4.30 -14.21
CA PHE A 63 10.69 2.97 -14.20
C PHE A 63 9.86 1.97 -15.01
N ARG A 64 8.53 2.00 -14.85
CA ARG A 64 7.60 1.14 -15.58
C ARG A 64 7.62 1.41 -17.09
N SER A 65 7.67 2.67 -17.51
CA SER A 65 7.62 3.05 -18.92
C SER A 65 8.94 2.81 -19.66
N THR A 66 10.08 3.00 -18.97
CA THR A 66 11.41 2.88 -19.58
C THR A 66 12.09 1.55 -19.33
N GLY A 67 11.68 0.82 -18.28
CA GLY A 67 12.39 -0.34 -17.76
C GLY A 67 13.78 -0.02 -17.20
N ARG A 68 14.06 1.25 -16.87
CA ARG A 68 15.39 1.71 -16.41
C ARG A 68 15.25 2.56 -15.16
N TRP A 69 16.02 2.23 -14.14
CA TRP A 69 16.16 3.05 -12.94
C TRP A 69 17.07 4.25 -13.24
N HIS A 70 16.63 5.46 -12.90
CA HIS A 70 17.31 6.69 -13.31
C HIS A 70 18.18 7.33 -12.22
N LYS A 71 18.04 6.93 -10.94
CA LYS A 71 18.83 7.49 -9.84
C LYS A 71 20.11 6.70 -9.61
N ASN A 72 21.10 7.34 -8.97
CA ASN A 72 22.43 6.78 -8.75
C ASN A 72 22.46 5.60 -7.76
N ARG A 73 21.56 5.60 -6.76
CA ARG A 73 21.44 4.50 -5.79
C ARG A 73 20.19 3.68 -6.11
N PRO A 74 20.16 2.36 -5.84
CA PRO A 74 19.01 1.52 -6.16
C PRO A 74 17.73 2.03 -5.48
N GLY A 75 16.58 1.80 -6.12
CA GLY A 75 15.28 2.24 -5.59
C GLY A 75 14.77 1.38 -4.43
N VAL A 76 14.17 2.03 -3.42
CA VAL A 76 13.41 1.40 -2.33
C VAL A 76 12.07 2.09 -2.10
N ILE A 77 11.05 1.31 -1.76
CA ILE A 77 9.73 1.75 -1.32
C ILE A 77 9.52 1.22 0.11
N PRO A 78 9.71 2.04 1.15
CA PRO A 78 9.21 1.74 2.49
C PRO A 78 7.68 1.85 2.47
N VAL A 79 6.99 0.76 2.75
CA VAL A 79 5.52 0.68 2.75
C VAL A 79 5.01 0.45 4.16
N PHE A 80 4.02 1.23 4.59
CA PHE A 80 3.34 1.10 5.87
C PHE A 80 1.86 0.75 5.62
N TYR A 81 1.42 -0.42 6.08
CA TYR A 81 0.06 -0.93 5.82
C TYR A 81 -0.95 -0.56 6.93
N GLU A 82 -2.22 -0.84 6.62
CA GLU A 82 -3.41 -0.87 7.48
C GLU A 82 -3.92 0.46 8.06
N GLY A 83 -3.08 1.50 8.13
CA GLY A 83 -3.53 2.84 8.51
C GLY A 83 -3.55 3.10 10.02
N TYR A 84 -2.60 2.52 10.77
CA TYR A 84 -2.44 2.80 12.20
C TYR A 84 -2.17 4.27 12.50
N ARG A 85 -2.65 4.75 13.65
CA ARG A 85 -2.36 6.07 14.22
C ARG A 85 -0.85 6.33 14.27
N ASN A 86 -0.10 5.35 14.76
CA ASN A 86 1.33 5.52 14.97
C ASN A 86 2.14 5.55 13.65
N ASN A 87 1.58 5.13 12.52
CA ASN A 87 2.21 5.37 11.21
C ASN A 87 2.30 6.88 10.90
N ALA A 88 1.30 7.66 11.33
CA ALA A 88 1.36 9.12 11.21
C ALA A 88 2.23 9.77 12.30
N GLU A 89 2.26 9.23 13.51
CA GLU A 89 2.97 9.83 14.67
C GLU A 89 4.47 9.47 14.72
N VAL A 90 4.86 8.30 14.21
CA VAL A 90 6.21 7.74 14.31
C VAL A 90 6.81 7.53 12.92
N ALA A 91 6.17 6.71 12.07
CA ALA A 91 6.77 6.31 10.79
C ALA A 91 7.00 7.50 9.85
N ALA A 92 5.98 8.33 9.64
CA ALA A 92 6.08 9.45 8.71
C ALA A 92 7.12 10.50 9.11
N PRO A 93 7.15 11.01 10.37
CA PRO A 93 8.20 11.94 10.79
C PRO A 93 9.62 11.37 10.62
N LEU A 94 9.83 10.08 10.91
CA LEU A 94 11.13 9.43 10.76
C LEU A 94 11.50 9.22 9.28
N ALA A 95 10.54 8.91 8.41
CA ALA A 95 10.77 8.85 6.98
C ALA A 95 11.15 10.23 6.43
N GLU A 96 10.50 11.30 6.88
CA GLU A 96 10.85 12.68 6.53
C GLU A 96 12.24 13.07 7.04
N GLU A 97 12.59 12.71 8.28
CA GLU A 97 13.92 12.91 8.87
C GLU A 97 15.02 12.26 8.01
N ALA A 98 14.77 11.04 7.53
CA ALA A 98 15.68 10.30 6.66
C ALA A 98 15.67 10.77 5.19
N GLY A 99 14.78 11.70 4.82
CA GLY A 99 14.64 12.16 3.43
C GLY A 99 14.00 11.13 2.48
N LEU A 100 13.18 10.23 3.02
CA LEU A 100 12.47 9.20 2.27
C LEU A 100 11.02 9.59 1.99
N THR A 101 10.57 9.33 0.76
CA THR A 101 9.14 9.22 0.44
C THR A 101 8.67 7.81 0.82
N ALA A 102 7.92 7.69 1.91
CA ALA A 102 7.20 6.47 2.28
C ALA A 102 5.87 6.33 1.52
N TRP A 103 5.34 5.10 1.50
CA TRP A 103 4.04 4.77 0.93
C TRP A 103 3.12 4.21 2.03
N PHE A 104 1.91 4.75 2.16
CA PHE A 104 0.94 4.34 3.17
C PHE A 104 -0.27 3.69 2.49
N PHE A 105 -0.48 2.42 2.78
CA PHE A 105 -1.59 1.61 2.28
C PHE A 105 -2.63 1.51 3.39
N ILE A 106 -3.78 2.14 3.22
CA ILE A 106 -4.70 2.44 4.32
C ILE A 106 -6.04 1.70 4.14
N CYS A 107 -6.46 0.95 5.16
CA CYS A 107 -7.79 0.36 5.24
C CYS A 107 -8.81 1.47 5.54
N THR A 108 -9.47 2.01 4.52
CA THR A 108 -10.17 3.30 4.66
C THR A 108 -11.34 3.28 5.63
N ALA A 109 -12.04 2.14 5.78
CA ALA A 109 -13.15 2.05 6.73
C ALA A 109 -12.66 2.07 8.18
N PHE A 110 -11.44 1.61 8.46
CA PHE A 110 -10.88 1.62 9.82
C PHE A 110 -10.79 3.04 10.42
N LEU A 111 -10.52 4.04 9.58
CA LEU A 111 -10.41 5.46 9.99
C LEU A 111 -11.75 6.04 10.43
N ASP A 112 -12.87 5.50 9.94
CA ASP A 112 -14.23 5.97 10.24
C ASP A 112 -14.87 5.21 11.42
N VAL A 113 -14.24 4.13 11.91
CA VAL A 113 -14.74 3.36 13.06
C VAL A 113 -14.62 4.20 14.33
N PRO A 114 -15.70 4.32 15.14
CA PRO A 114 -15.63 4.99 16.43
C PRO A 114 -14.54 4.40 17.32
N VAL A 115 -13.80 5.25 18.03
CA VAL A 115 -12.66 4.84 18.87
C VAL A 115 -12.98 3.67 19.82
N ALA A 116 -14.18 3.65 20.39
CA ALA A 116 -14.62 2.58 21.30
C ALA A 116 -14.65 1.19 20.64
N ASP A 117 -14.85 1.14 19.31
CA ASP A 117 -15.04 -0.08 18.53
C ASP A 117 -13.79 -0.45 17.71
N GLN A 118 -12.79 0.44 17.60
CA GLN A 118 -11.61 0.23 16.75
C GLN A 118 -10.83 -1.03 17.09
N TYR A 119 -10.71 -1.37 18.39
CA TYR A 119 -10.01 -2.58 18.81
C TYR A 119 -10.72 -3.85 18.31
N ASP A 120 -12.04 -3.92 18.47
CA ASP A 120 -12.81 -5.10 18.06
C ASP A 120 -12.90 -5.18 16.53
N TYR A 121 -13.01 -4.03 15.86
CA TYR A 121 -12.96 -3.93 14.40
C TYR A 121 -11.62 -4.43 13.84
N ALA A 122 -10.48 -3.97 14.38
CA ALA A 122 -9.17 -4.38 13.89
C ALA A 122 -9.00 -5.91 13.94
N ASN A 123 -9.35 -6.53 15.08
CA ASN A 123 -9.31 -7.99 15.23
C ASN A 123 -10.27 -8.72 14.27
N ALA A 124 -11.42 -8.14 13.94
CA ALA A 124 -12.40 -8.76 13.02
C ALA A 124 -11.99 -8.66 11.54
N HIS A 125 -11.01 -7.81 11.23
CA HIS A 125 -10.58 -7.48 9.87
C HIS A 125 -9.08 -7.78 9.65
N ASP A 126 -8.50 -8.70 10.42
CA ASP A 126 -7.10 -9.11 10.29
C ASP A 126 -6.10 -7.94 10.34
N ILE A 127 -6.40 -6.89 11.11
CA ILE A 127 -5.51 -5.74 11.35
C ILE A 127 -4.75 -6.01 12.66
N ASP A 128 -3.47 -6.36 12.54
CA ASP A 128 -2.65 -6.85 13.66
C ASP A 128 -2.32 -5.76 14.71
N LEU A 129 -2.80 -5.99 15.93
CA LEU A 129 -2.56 -5.11 17.07
C LEU A 129 -1.34 -5.55 17.89
N VAL A 130 -0.53 -4.58 18.34
CA VAL A 130 0.58 -4.78 19.28
C VAL A 130 0.21 -4.37 20.69
N GLN A 131 1.09 -4.62 21.67
CA GLN A 131 0.82 -4.33 23.09
C GLN A 131 0.41 -2.87 23.38
N GLU A 132 0.93 -1.90 22.62
CA GLU A 132 0.58 -0.47 22.77
C GLU A 132 -0.81 -0.12 22.20
N ASN A 133 -1.45 -1.03 21.45
CA ASN A 133 -2.80 -0.81 20.95
C ASN A 133 -3.82 -1.28 21.98
N GLU A 134 -4.22 -0.38 22.87
CA GLU A 134 -5.15 -0.69 23.94
C GLU A 134 -6.62 -0.44 23.53
N LYS A 135 -7.52 -1.26 24.08
CA LYS A 135 -8.96 -1.11 23.83
C LYS A 135 -9.47 0.21 24.42
N GLY A 136 -10.22 0.96 23.61
CA GLY A 136 -10.76 2.27 23.98
C GLY A 136 -9.83 3.44 23.66
N GLU A 137 -8.62 3.18 23.17
CA GLU A 137 -7.78 4.19 22.54
C GLU A 137 -8.01 4.30 21.03
N ARG A 138 -7.67 5.45 20.45
CA ARG A 138 -7.67 5.63 19.00
C ARG A 138 -6.51 4.83 18.39
N LEU A 139 -6.81 3.80 17.62
CA LEU A 139 -5.84 2.93 16.96
C LEU A 139 -5.57 3.32 15.50
N ALA A 140 -6.58 3.87 14.81
CA ALA A 140 -6.46 4.32 13.42
C ALA A 140 -5.97 5.77 13.32
N MET A 141 -5.31 6.10 12.21
CA MET A 141 -5.10 7.51 11.84
C MET A 141 -6.45 8.21 11.57
N THR A 142 -6.43 9.53 11.45
CA THR A 142 -7.59 10.32 11.02
C THR A 142 -7.48 10.67 9.54
N TRP A 143 -8.58 11.11 8.93
CA TRP A 143 -8.52 11.65 7.56
C TRP A 143 -7.66 12.93 7.45
N ASP A 144 -7.52 13.70 8.54
CA ASP A 144 -6.61 14.85 8.58
C ASP A 144 -5.14 14.39 8.55
N ASP A 145 -4.81 13.29 9.24
CA ASP A 145 -3.50 12.65 9.17
C ASP A 145 -3.21 12.20 7.72
N VAL A 146 -4.18 11.55 7.05
CA VAL A 146 -4.05 11.15 5.63
C VAL A 146 -3.78 12.34 4.71
N ALA A 147 -4.57 13.41 4.88
CA ALA A 147 -4.38 14.63 4.10
C ALA A 147 -2.99 15.26 4.34
N ALA A 148 -2.49 15.22 5.58
CA ALA A 148 -1.15 15.70 5.92
C ALA A 148 -0.05 14.82 5.30
N LEU A 149 -0.14 13.50 5.44
CA LEU A 149 0.80 12.52 4.86
C LEU A 149 0.93 12.70 3.36
N SER A 150 -0.19 12.90 2.65
CA SER A 150 -0.22 13.03 1.19
C SER A 150 0.64 14.18 0.64
N ARG A 151 1.04 15.16 1.46
CA ARG A 151 1.86 16.29 1.04
C ARG A 151 3.31 15.92 0.76
N ARG A 152 3.80 14.81 1.33
CA ARG A 152 5.21 14.37 1.26
C ARG A 152 5.38 12.89 0.98
N HIS A 153 4.31 12.12 1.13
CA HIS A 153 4.27 10.68 0.99
C HIS A 153 3.20 10.25 0.00
N VAL A 154 3.30 9.02 -0.50
CA VAL A 154 2.25 8.43 -1.30
C VAL A 154 1.25 7.79 -0.35
N VAL A 155 -0.03 8.13 -0.48
CA VAL A 155 -1.12 7.51 0.28
C VAL A 155 -2.09 6.84 -0.68
N THR A 156 -2.50 5.62 -0.36
CA THR A 156 -3.28 4.79 -1.27
C THR A 156 -4.14 3.81 -0.48
N PRO A 157 -5.30 3.38 -1.00
CA PRO A 157 -6.15 2.47 -0.26
C PRO A 157 -5.57 1.05 -0.20
N HIS A 158 -5.80 0.39 0.93
CA HIS A 158 -5.59 -1.03 1.16
C HIS A 158 -6.95 -1.72 1.31
N THR A 159 -7.83 -1.49 0.32
CA THR A 159 -9.29 -1.72 0.42
C THR A 159 -9.95 -0.90 1.54
N ALA A 160 -11.24 -1.12 1.80
CA ALA A 160 -11.92 -0.49 2.93
C ALA A 160 -11.70 -1.31 4.21
N ASN A 161 -11.98 -2.61 4.13
CA ASN A 161 -12.15 -3.51 5.27
C ASN A 161 -11.05 -4.56 5.36
N HIS A 162 -9.86 -4.28 4.80
CA HIS A 162 -8.75 -5.21 4.69
C HIS A 162 -9.16 -6.51 3.96
N ALA A 163 -9.82 -6.38 2.82
CA ALA A 163 -10.39 -7.51 2.09
C ALA A 163 -9.36 -8.21 1.19
N GLU A 164 -9.47 -9.53 1.06
CA GLU A 164 -8.79 -10.30 0.02
C GLU A 164 -9.58 -10.23 -1.30
N ALA A 165 -8.92 -10.15 -2.46
CA ALA A 165 -9.64 -10.07 -3.73
C ALA A 165 -10.53 -11.30 -4.03
N ALA A 166 -10.26 -12.43 -3.39
CA ALA A 166 -11.04 -13.65 -3.54
C ALA A 166 -12.44 -13.57 -2.88
N SER A 167 -12.63 -12.72 -1.88
CA SER A 167 -13.91 -12.58 -1.16
C SER A 167 -14.88 -11.60 -1.81
N LEU A 168 -14.45 -10.87 -2.84
CA LEU A 168 -15.27 -9.89 -3.57
C LEU A 168 -16.09 -10.63 -4.63
N HIS A 169 -17.37 -10.88 -4.32
CA HIS A 169 -18.26 -11.70 -5.15
C HIS A 169 -19.36 -10.88 -5.85
N THR A 170 -19.67 -9.70 -5.32
CA THR A 170 -20.80 -8.88 -5.79
C THR A 170 -20.35 -7.48 -6.19
N ASP A 171 -21.16 -6.79 -6.99
CA ASP A 171 -20.94 -5.39 -7.33
C ASP A 171 -20.88 -4.50 -6.08
N LEU A 172 -21.62 -4.86 -5.03
CA LEU A 172 -21.58 -4.16 -3.75
C LEU A 172 -20.21 -4.32 -3.06
N ASP A 173 -19.61 -5.51 -3.14
CA ASP A 173 -18.25 -5.73 -2.63
C ASP A 173 -17.22 -4.92 -3.42
N LEU A 174 -17.33 -4.90 -4.75
CA LEU A 174 -16.44 -4.08 -5.60
C LEU A 174 -16.60 -2.59 -5.29
N GLN A 175 -17.84 -2.10 -5.13
CA GLN A 175 -18.10 -0.72 -4.73
C GLN A 175 -17.46 -0.40 -3.38
N ARG A 176 -17.62 -1.28 -2.39
CA ARG A 176 -17.12 -1.08 -1.03
C ARG A 176 -15.59 -1.16 -0.93
N GLU A 177 -14.97 -2.10 -1.62
CA GLU A 177 -13.53 -2.41 -1.41
C GLU A 177 -12.61 -1.79 -2.45
N ILE A 178 -13.11 -1.37 -3.61
CA ILE A 178 -12.28 -0.88 -4.72
C ILE A 178 -12.60 0.58 -5.03
N PHE A 179 -13.86 0.86 -5.36
CA PHE A 179 -14.26 2.17 -5.88
C PHE A 179 -14.37 3.24 -4.79
N GLU A 180 -15.07 2.94 -3.68
CA GLU A 180 -15.27 3.92 -2.60
C GLU A 180 -13.97 4.30 -1.88
N PRO A 181 -13.06 3.37 -1.52
CA PRO A 181 -11.78 3.72 -0.89
C PRO A 181 -10.96 4.67 -1.75
N LYS A 182 -10.93 4.44 -3.07
CA LYS A 182 -10.27 5.34 -4.02
C LYS A 182 -10.93 6.71 -4.02
N ARG A 183 -12.24 6.78 -4.27
CA ARG A 183 -12.97 8.06 -4.32
C ARG A 183 -12.77 8.88 -3.05
N ARG A 184 -12.81 8.22 -1.89
CA ARG A 184 -12.60 8.87 -0.60
C ARG A 184 -11.16 9.38 -0.45
N MET A 185 -10.17 8.55 -0.77
CA MET A 185 -8.75 8.94 -0.74
C MET A 185 -8.47 10.12 -1.67
N ASP A 186 -8.99 10.08 -2.90
CA ASP A 186 -8.81 11.14 -3.90
C ASP A 186 -9.47 12.45 -3.42
N ALA A 187 -10.67 12.36 -2.84
CA ALA A 187 -11.37 13.54 -2.31
C ALA A 187 -10.66 14.18 -1.11
N VAL A 188 -10.08 13.39 -0.21
CA VAL A 188 -9.38 13.89 0.98
C VAL A 188 -8.01 14.50 0.61
N THR A 189 -7.31 13.89 -0.33
CA THR A 189 -5.94 14.28 -0.68
C THR A 189 -5.86 15.30 -1.81
N GLY A 190 -6.91 15.38 -2.64
CA GLY A 190 -6.89 16.12 -3.90
C GLY A 190 -5.93 15.52 -4.94
N GLN A 191 -5.47 14.29 -4.72
CA GLN A 191 -4.52 13.57 -5.56
C GLN A 191 -5.16 12.30 -6.12
N ASP A 192 -4.51 11.70 -7.12
CA ASP A 192 -4.93 10.41 -7.67
C ASP A 192 -4.25 9.28 -6.89
N ALA A 193 -5.01 8.55 -6.07
CA ALA A 193 -4.56 7.32 -5.42
C ALA A 193 -4.35 6.25 -6.50
N ALA A 194 -3.14 6.20 -7.04
CA ALA A 194 -2.81 5.43 -8.23
C ALA A 194 -2.62 3.93 -7.97
N SER A 195 -2.58 3.49 -6.71
CA SER A 195 -2.25 2.11 -6.35
C SER A 195 -3.24 1.49 -5.38
N THR A 196 -3.25 0.17 -5.29
CA THR A 196 -3.94 -0.54 -4.20
C THR A 196 -3.21 -1.81 -3.84
N ALA A 197 -3.55 -2.39 -2.69
CA ALA A 197 -3.16 -3.73 -2.30
C ALA A 197 -4.37 -4.42 -1.65
N PHE A 198 -4.43 -5.73 -1.75
CA PHE A 198 -5.42 -6.57 -1.07
C PHE A 198 -4.77 -7.31 0.09
N LEU A 199 -5.58 -7.72 1.07
CA LEU A 199 -5.15 -8.66 2.10
C LEU A 199 -4.51 -9.89 1.44
N TRP A 200 -3.48 -10.42 2.10
CA TRP A 200 -2.62 -11.52 1.63
C TRP A 200 -1.84 -11.24 0.34
N GLY A 201 -1.86 -10.01 -0.17
CA GLY A 201 -1.11 -9.61 -1.36
C GLY A 201 -1.56 -10.36 -2.62
N THR A 202 -2.87 -10.61 -2.74
CA THR A 202 -3.45 -11.30 -3.92
C THR A 202 -2.96 -10.62 -5.20
N PRO A 203 -2.44 -11.35 -6.20
CA PRO A 203 -1.93 -10.74 -7.42
C PRO A 203 -3.05 -10.32 -8.39
N TYR A 204 -2.77 -9.28 -9.19
CA TYR A 204 -3.59 -8.90 -10.33
C TYR A 204 -3.62 -10.04 -11.36
N GLY A 205 -4.77 -10.26 -12.00
CA GLY A 205 -4.97 -11.37 -12.94
C GLY A 205 -5.53 -12.64 -12.30
N ALA A 206 -5.78 -12.64 -10.99
CA ALA A 206 -6.36 -13.79 -10.27
C ALA A 206 -7.89 -13.80 -10.28
N ASN A 207 -8.54 -12.63 -10.35
CA ASN A 207 -9.99 -12.49 -10.35
C ASN A 207 -10.44 -11.49 -11.43
N PRO A 208 -11.02 -11.96 -12.56
CA PRO A 208 -11.37 -11.08 -13.68
C PRO A 208 -12.36 -9.95 -13.35
N ALA A 209 -13.26 -10.16 -12.38
CA ALA A 209 -14.22 -9.14 -11.96
C ALA A 209 -13.50 -8.02 -11.18
N VAL A 210 -12.64 -8.39 -10.23
CA VAL A 210 -11.78 -7.44 -9.50
C VAL A 210 -10.83 -6.72 -10.46
N ASP A 211 -10.18 -7.44 -11.38
CA ASP A 211 -9.27 -6.84 -12.36
C ASP A 211 -9.98 -5.79 -13.24
N ALA A 212 -11.26 -6.03 -13.57
CA ALA A 212 -12.08 -5.07 -14.31
C ALA A 212 -12.43 -3.85 -13.46
N ALA A 213 -12.85 -4.05 -12.21
CA ALA A 213 -13.16 -2.96 -11.29
C ALA A 213 -11.94 -2.08 -11.01
N LEU A 214 -10.74 -2.66 -10.87
CA LEU A 214 -9.51 -1.90 -10.67
C LEU A 214 -9.17 -0.99 -11.86
N ARG A 215 -9.31 -1.51 -13.08
CA ARG A 215 -9.14 -0.73 -14.32
C ARG A 215 -10.18 0.38 -14.42
N GLU A 216 -11.44 0.07 -14.14
CA GLU A 216 -12.54 1.03 -14.19
C GLU A 216 -12.36 2.14 -13.14
N ALA A 217 -11.91 1.80 -11.94
CA ALA A 217 -11.62 2.75 -10.88
C ALA A 217 -10.43 3.66 -11.22
N GLY A 218 -9.60 3.30 -12.20
CA GLY A 218 -8.44 4.07 -12.62
C GLY A 218 -7.18 3.82 -11.80
N TYR A 219 -7.09 2.71 -11.06
CA TYR A 219 -5.81 2.32 -10.44
C TYR A 219 -4.78 1.99 -11.53
N ARG A 220 -3.55 2.50 -11.38
CA ARG A 220 -2.42 2.20 -12.25
C ARG A 220 -1.66 0.96 -11.79
N TYR A 221 -1.57 0.75 -10.48
CA TYR A 221 -0.77 -0.32 -9.88
C TYR A 221 -1.51 -1.14 -8.83
N GLN A 222 -1.19 -2.43 -8.77
CA GLN A 222 -1.54 -3.31 -7.66
C GLN A 222 -0.26 -3.83 -7.03
N PHE A 223 -0.13 -3.65 -5.72
CA PHE A 223 0.95 -4.22 -4.94
C PHE A 223 0.50 -5.58 -4.40
N GLY A 224 1.34 -6.59 -4.63
CA GLY A 224 1.26 -7.89 -3.98
C GLY A 224 2.58 -8.22 -3.28
N ASN A 225 2.65 -9.38 -2.64
CA ASN A 225 3.81 -9.74 -1.81
C ASN A 225 5.13 -9.87 -2.58
N THR A 226 5.07 -10.20 -3.87
CA THR A 226 6.25 -10.50 -4.70
C THR A 226 6.41 -9.55 -5.88
N MET A 227 5.47 -8.63 -6.09
CA MET A 227 5.44 -7.81 -7.30
C MET A 227 4.56 -6.57 -7.20
N ILE A 228 4.96 -5.55 -7.97
CA ILE A 228 4.13 -4.40 -8.31
C ILE A 228 3.63 -4.62 -9.73
N GLN A 229 2.32 -4.79 -9.89
CA GLN A 229 1.69 -5.10 -11.17
C GLN A 229 1.04 -3.86 -11.76
N TYR A 230 1.35 -3.58 -13.02
CA TYR A 230 0.65 -2.54 -13.78
C TYR A 230 -0.70 -3.07 -14.27
N ILE A 231 -1.76 -2.30 -14.06
CA ILE A 231 -3.16 -2.75 -14.22
C ILE A 231 -3.68 -2.61 -15.66
N GLY A 232 -3.03 -1.79 -16.50
CA GLY A 232 -3.31 -1.69 -17.93
C GLY A 232 -3.93 -0.37 -18.33
#